data_AF-A0A509LL58-F1
#
_entry.id   AF-A0A509LL58-F1
#
_cell.length_a   1.000
_cell.length_b   1.000
_cell.length_c   1.000
_cell.angle_alpha   90.00
_cell.angle_beta   90.00
_cell.angle_gamma   90.00
#
_symmetry.space_group_name_H-M   'P 1'
#
loop_
_entity.id
_entity.type
_entity.pdbx_description
1 polymer ?
#
loop_
_entity_poly.entity_id
_entity_poly.type
_entity_poly.pdbx_seq_one_letter_code
_entity_poly.pdbx_strand_id
1 'polypeptide(L)' 'MKVTITKQCMGDRNCNELCPEIFEYDEDKLISTIKMDEIPEHLKDVVRKAADECGADAIIIEE' A
#
# COMPACT_ATOMS: atom_id res chain seq x y z
N MET A 1 -1.44 -11.20 -3.65
CA MET A 1 -2.72 -10.57 -4.00
C MET A 1 -3.40 -10.11 -2.74
N LYS A 2 -3.05 -10.66 -1.57
CA LYS A 2 -3.08 -9.89 -0.33
C LYS A 2 -1.88 -8.95 -0.23
N VAL A 3 -2.12 -7.75 0.29
CA VAL A 3 -1.08 -6.74 0.53
C VAL A 3 -1.11 -6.32 1.98
N THR A 4 0.07 -6.18 2.56
CA THR A 4 0.23 -5.78 3.97
C THR A 4 1.26 -4.67 4.04
N ILE A 5 0.94 -3.63 4.82
CA ILE A 5 1.90 -2.58 5.15
C ILE A 5 2.57 -2.90 6.47
N THR A 6 3.89 -2.97 6.44
CA THR A 6 4.72 -3.24 7.60
C THR A 6 5.00 -1.96 8.38
N LYS A 7 5.57 -2.11 9.58
CA LYS A 7 6.02 -1.00 10.42
C LYS A 7 7.19 -0.21 9.81
N GLN A 8 7.74 -0.63 8.68
CA GLN A 8 8.75 0.14 7.96
C GLN A 8 8.15 1.34 7.20
N CYS A 9 6.82 1.44 7.12
CA CYS A 9 6.16 2.57 6.49
C CYS A 9 6.57 3.89 7.16
N MET A 10 7.18 4.79 6.38
CA MET A 10 7.60 6.11 6.84
C MET A 10 6.51 7.19 6.65
N GLY A 11 5.31 6.79 6.19
CA GLY A 11 4.21 7.73 5.99
C GLY A 11 4.35 8.59 4.74
N ASP A 12 5.08 8.14 3.71
CA ASP A 12 5.28 8.85 2.44
C ASP A 12 3.98 9.19 1.68
N ARG A 13 2.86 8.53 1.99
CA ARG A 13 1.54 8.68 1.32
C ARG A 13 1.52 8.39 -0.19
N ASN A 14 2.67 8.14 -0.82
CA ASN A 14 2.76 7.86 -2.25
C ASN A 14 1.87 6.68 -2.69
N CYS A 15 1.78 5.62 -1.88
CA CYS A 15 0.89 4.49 -2.16
C CYS A 15 -0.61 4.87 -2.13
N ASN A 16 -1.00 5.77 -1.22
CA ASN A 16 -2.35 6.32 -1.15
C ASN A 16 -2.66 7.28 -2.31
N GLU A 17 -1.67 8.03 -2.80
CA GLU A 17 -1.83 8.85 -4.01
C GLU A 17 -1.94 8.00 -5.29
N LEU A 18 -1.14 6.93 -5.40
CA LEU A 18 -1.16 5.99 -6.52
C LEU A 18 -2.46 5.18 -6.60
N CYS A 19 -2.95 4.69 -5.46
CA CYS A 19 -4.16 3.87 -5.41
C CYS A 19 -4.95 4.10 -4.10
N PRO A 20 -5.73 5.18 -4.02
CA PRO A 20 -6.53 5.52 -2.82
C PRO A 20 -7.69 4.54 -2.56
N GLU A 21 -7.98 3.68 -3.53
CA GLU A 21 -8.97 2.60 -3.44
C GLU A 21 -8.48 1.46 -2.55
N ILE A 22 -7.19 1.10 -2.68
CA ILE A 22 -6.56 0.02 -1.89
C ILE A 22 -5.90 0.58 -0.65
N PHE A 23 -5.13 1.66 -0.78
CA PHE A 23 -4.34 2.22 0.29
C PHE A 23 -5.12 3.31 1.01
N GLU A 24 -5.05 3.31 2.33
CA GLU A 24 -5.51 4.38 3.21
C GLU A 24 -4.32 4.94 3.96
N TYR A 25 -4.40 6.20 4.35
CA TYR A 25 -3.43 6.79 5.25
C TYR A 25 -4.07 6.97 6.62
N ASP A 26 -3.52 6.29 7.63
CA ASP A 26 -3.91 6.42 9.02
C ASP A 26 -3.22 7.66 9.60
N GLU A 27 -3.99 8.74 9.76
CA GLU A 27 -3.49 10.02 10.29
C GLU A 27 -3.06 9.93 11.76
N ASP A 28 -3.60 8.96 12.51
CA ASP A 28 -3.32 8.78 13.93
C ASP A 28 -1.97 8.07 14.14
N LYS A 29 -1.73 7.04 13.33
CA LYS A 29 -0.48 6.25 13.36
C LYS A 29 0.60 6.78 12.44
N LEU A 30 0.28 7.74 11.57
CA LEU A 30 1.16 8.30 10.54
C LEU A 30 1.73 7.23 9.59
N ILE A 31 0.97 6.16 9.34
CA ILE A 31 1.34 5.07 8.43
C ILE A 31 0.24 4.82 7.43
N SER A 32 0.60 4.23 6.30
CA SER A 32 -0.39 3.75 5.34
C SER A 32 -0.93 2.38 5.79
N THR A 33 -2.21 2.14 5.54
CA THR A 33 -2.94 0.90 5.79
C THR A 33 -3.65 0.46 4.52
N ILE A 34 -4.21 -0.74 4.52
CA ILE A 34 -4.92 -1.30 3.37
C ILE A 34 -6.42 -1.32 3.69
N LYS A 35 -7.24 -0.75 2.80
CA LYS A 35 -8.71 -0.75 2.91
C LYS A 35 -9.33 -2.11 2.59
N MET A 36 -8.70 -2.87 1.70
CA MET A 36 -9.21 -4.17 1.26
C MET A 36 -8.11 -5.21 1.09
N ASP A 37 -8.30 -6.38 1.68
CA ASP A 37 -7.38 -7.51 1.56
C ASP A 37 -7.32 -8.08 0.13
N GLU A 38 -8.44 -8.07 -0.59
CA GLU A 38 -8.54 -8.65 -1.93
C GLU A 38 -8.36 -7.58 -2.99
N ILE A 39 -7.24 -7.64 -3.73
CA ILE A 39 -6.94 -6.64 -4.75
C ILE A 39 -7.55 -7.05 -6.11
N PRO A 40 -8.43 -6.21 -6.69
CA PRO A 40 -8.98 -6.43 -8.01
C PRO A 40 -7.88 -6.55 -9.07
N GLU A 41 -8.08 -7.37 -10.10
CA GLU A 41 -7.08 -7.56 -11.17
C GLU A 41 -6.60 -6.26 -11.81
N HIS A 42 -7.49 -5.30 -12.02
CA HIS A 42 -7.14 -4.01 -12.61
C HIS A 42 -6.27 -3.12 -11.70
N LEU A 43 -6.23 -3.38 -10.39
CA LEU A 43 -5.42 -2.63 -9.42
C LEU A 43 -4.11 -3.35 -9.06
N LYS A 44 -3.96 -4.64 -9.42
CA LYS A 44 -2.75 -5.42 -9.09
C LYS A 44 -1.48 -4.77 -9.66
N ASP A 45 -1.53 -4.24 -10.87
CA ASP A 45 -0.37 -3.56 -11.48
C ASP A 45 -0.06 -2.24 -10.78
N VAL A 46 -1.08 -1.48 -10.40
CA VAL A 46 -0.91 -0.21 -9.65
C VAL A 46 -0.31 -0.48 -8.27
N VAL A 47 -0.75 -1.53 -7.61
CA VAL A 47 -0.29 -1.90 -6.27
C VAL A 47 1.13 -2.45 -6.29
N ARG A 48 1.49 -3.24 -7.31
CA ARG A 48 2.88 -3.64 -7.55
C ARG A 48 3.78 -2.43 -7.79
N LYS A 49 3.32 -1.45 -8.57
CA LYS A 49 4.04 -0.20 -8.79
C LYS A 49 4.22 0.59 -7.49
N ALA A 50 3.18 0.68 -6.66
CA ALA A 50 3.25 1.33 -5.36
C ALA A 50 4.24 0.65 -4.41
N ALA A 51 4.34 -0.68 -4.45
CA ALA A 51 5.35 -1.42 -3.69
C ALA A 51 6.78 -1.14 -4.19
N ASP A 52 6.98 -1.11 -5.51
CA ASP A 52 8.29 -0.83 -6.14
C ASP A 52 8.75 0.63 -5.91
N GLU A 53 7.81 1.58 -5.90
CA GLU A 53 8.08 2.98 -5.59
C GLU A 53 8.14 3.28 -4.08
N CYS A 54 7.91 2.28 -3.21
CA CYS A 54 8.03 2.46 -1.77
C CYS A 54 9.51 2.43 -1.38
N GLY A 55 10.10 3.61 -1.14
CA GLY A 55 11.51 3.72 -0.73
C GLY A 55 11.86 3.07 0.61
N ALA A 56 10.85 2.63 1.38
CA ALA A 56 11.03 1.92 2.64
C ALA A 56 10.72 0.41 2.53
N ASP A 57 10.45 -0.12 1.33
CA ASP A 57 10.05 -1.51 1.10
C ASP A 57 8.95 -2.00 2.07
N ALA A 58 8.06 -1.09 2.45
CA ALA A 58 7.11 -1.33 3.52
C ALA A 58 5.89 -2.14 3.07
N ILE A 59 5.70 -2.31 1.76
CA ILE A 59 4.54 -2.93 1.15
C ILE A 59 4.89 -4.37 0.76
N ILE A 60 4.33 -5.34 1.48
CA ILE A 60 4.53 -6.77 1.25
C ILE A 60 3.34 -7.31 0.47
N ILE A 61 3.60 -8.05 -0.61
CA ILE A 61 2.57 -8.68 -1.45
C ILE A 61 2.69 -10.20 -1.32
N GLU A 62 1.68 -10.86 -0.75
CA GLU A 62 1.59 -12.33 -0.60
C GLU A 62 0.34 -12.85 -1.32
N GLU A 63 0.48 -13.91 -2.12
CA GLU A 63 -0.55 -14.68 -2.88
C GLU A 63 -1.74 -13.93 -3.47
#